data_AF-A0A6P4FGP6-F1
#
_entry.id   AF-A0A6P4FGP6-F1
#
_cell.length_a   1.000
_cell.length_b   1.000
_cell.length_c   1.000
_cell.angle_alpha   90.00
_cell.angle_beta   90.00
_cell.angle_gamma   90.00
#
_symmetry.space_group_name_H-M   'P 1'
#
loop_
_entity.id
_entity.type
_entity.pdbx_description
1 polymer ?
#
loop_
_entity_poly.entity_id
_entity_poly.type
_entity_poly.pdbx_seq_one_letter_code
_entity_poly.pdbx_strand_id
1 'polypeptide(L)'
;MSALLRSLCLHSVLLVLFLCVLQALELQLHEQQLQQQRDEQARLREEQRQRDLQREHEALQRRLSSSTTTRKPYVIPNGLSLPRRGEHPDKCHREVPAVFFQYDKEVKIVGNSTTNRYFNVIEVCCKGWRRYEYDWSQCVPDCGDRCQENGFCLAGGICQCFEDFVLDYRHNCVPTCPLGCPHGRCFLNGTCKCDRGYELDGSRRFCQPQCNATCGHNEVCLEPGKCSCAEGYARGLRESSALGCQPICIPDCGYGHCVGPNDCRCFPGYEKRLNSSSCEAICYLRCENGFCANLTSCVCQNGYRYDANTTSCLPDCGHTCDNGVCISPGNCRCFNGYVRNRERCEAVCVGGCGFYGKCIAPNVCGCAVVPSPDQIYQRCQHGLCNSMGRCRCQVGKTRFIDKCMSPDTVTTYASMDTVRVNGSLIQEFNLLLGRHFNFTTNTQIWDQP
;
A
#
# COMPACT_ATOMS: atom_id res chain seq x y z
N MET A 1 21.00 -100.52 25.73
CA MET A 1 21.84 -99.58 24.97
C MET A 1 22.84 -100.42 24.20
N SER A 2 22.97 -100.28 22.88
CA SER A 2 24.29 -99.81 22.47
C SER A 2 24.27 -98.32 22.82
N ALA A 3 25.18 -97.88 23.68
CA ALA A 3 25.17 -96.52 24.24
C ALA A 3 25.23 -95.44 23.17
N LEU A 4 25.78 -95.80 22.01
CA LEU A 4 25.87 -94.99 20.81
C LEU A 4 24.50 -94.59 20.25
N LEU A 5 23.50 -95.48 20.22
CA LEU A 5 22.22 -95.19 19.58
C LEU A 5 21.39 -94.17 20.35
N ARG A 6 21.39 -94.27 21.70
CA ARG A 6 20.72 -93.26 22.54
C ARG A 6 21.46 -91.92 22.49
N SER A 7 22.79 -91.94 22.43
CA SER A 7 23.58 -90.71 22.26
C SER A 7 23.24 -90.02 20.94
N LEU A 8 23.20 -90.77 19.83
CA LEU A 8 22.83 -90.24 18.51
C LEU A 8 21.41 -89.67 18.48
N CYS A 9 20.42 -90.35 19.05
CA CYS A 9 19.06 -89.80 19.16
C CYS A 9 18.99 -88.54 20.02
N LEU A 10 19.73 -88.47 21.13
CA LEU A 10 19.78 -87.26 21.97
C LEU A 10 20.43 -86.10 21.21
N HIS A 11 21.53 -86.34 20.50
CA HIS A 11 22.19 -85.31 19.69
C HIS A 11 21.34 -84.88 18.50
N SER A 12 20.61 -85.78 17.84
CA SER A 12 19.70 -85.41 16.75
C SER A 12 18.52 -84.58 17.25
N VAL A 13 17.94 -84.92 18.41
CA VAL A 13 16.86 -84.13 19.03
C VAL A 13 17.38 -82.76 19.47
N LEU A 14 18.56 -82.69 20.07
CA LEU A 14 19.20 -81.42 20.44
C LEU A 14 19.50 -80.54 19.23
N LEU A 15 19.93 -81.13 18.11
CA LEU A 15 20.22 -80.40 16.88
C LEU A 15 18.95 -79.85 16.23
N VAL A 16 17.85 -80.62 16.22
CA VAL A 16 16.55 -80.13 15.76
C VAL A 16 16.03 -79.01 16.66
N LEU A 17 16.13 -79.15 17.99
CA LEU A 17 15.75 -78.09 18.93
C LEU A 17 16.59 -76.83 18.70
N PHE A 18 17.90 -76.96 18.49
CA PHE A 18 18.78 -75.83 18.23
C PHE A 18 18.43 -75.10 16.93
N LEU A 19 18.14 -75.83 15.84
CA LEU A 19 17.68 -75.24 14.59
C LEU A 19 16.33 -74.52 14.76
N CYS A 20 15.39 -75.09 15.51
CA CYS A 20 14.11 -74.42 15.80
C CYS A 20 14.30 -73.12 16.59
N VAL A 21 15.23 -73.07 17.55
CA VAL A 21 15.54 -71.84 18.31
C VAL A 21 16.19 -70.79 17.42
N LEU A 22 17.12 -71.18 16.54
CA LEU A 22 17.72 -70.26 15.57
C LEU A 22 16.68 -69.63 14.64
N GLN A 23 15.76 -70.44 14.10
CA GLN A 23 14.70 -69.97 13.22
C GLN A 23 13.70 -69.05 13.95
N ALA A 24 13.40 -69.33 15.23
CA ALA A 24 12.58 -68.46 16.05
C ALA A 24 13.26 -67.09 16.31
N LEU A 25 14.57 -67.08 16.54
CA LEU A 25 15.35 -65.84 16.72
C LEU A 25 15.41 -65.01 15.44
N GLU A 26 15.59 -65.64 14.27
CA GLU A 26 15.54 -64.94 12.97
C GLU A 26 14.16 -64.32 12.71
N LEU A 27 13.08 -65.05 13.03
CA LEU A 27 11.72 -64.53 12.89
C LEU A 27 11.49 -63.32 13.80
N GLN A 28 11.91 -63.39 15.07
CA GLN A 28 11.81 -62.28 16.02
C GLN A 28 12.59 -61.06 15.56
N LEU A 29 13.80 -61.25 15.01
CA LEU A 29 14.60 -60.16 14.47
C LEU A 29 13.93 -59.51 13.25
N HIS A 30 13.32 -60.31 12.38
CA HIS A 30 12.61 -59.82 11.21
C HIS A 30 11.35 -59.04 11.59
N GLU A 31 10.58 -59.52 12.58
CA GLU A 31 9.43 -58.78 13.12
C GLU A 31 9.85 -57.43 13.72
N GLN A 32 10.96 -57.39 14.47
CA GLN A 32 11.50 -56.14 15.00
C GLN A 32 11.91 -55.16 13.89
N GLN A 33 12.58 -55.64 12.84
CA GLN A 33 12.95 -54.80 11.69
C GLN A 33 11.72 -54.26 10.95
N LEU A 34 10.70 -55.09 10.74
CA LEU A 34 9.46 -54.69 10.08
C LEU A 34 8.71 -53.63 10.90
N GLN A 35 8.71 -53.77 12.23
CA GLN A 35 8.08 -52.84 13.14
C GLN A 35 8.81 -51.49 13.16
N GLN A 36 10.14 -51.52 13.15
CA GLN A 36 10.96 -50.31 13.06
C GLN A 36 10.73 -49.55 11.73
N GLN A 37 10.61 -50.27 10.61
CA GLN A 37 10.26 -49.65 9.32
C GLN A 37 8.86 -49.02 9.31
N ARG A 38 7.87 -49.68 9.94
CA ARG A 38 6.51 -49.13 10.07
C ARG A 38 6.49 -47.86 10.91
N ASP A 39 7.23 -47.84 12.02
CA ASP A 39 7.32 -46.68 12.89
C ASP A 39 8.02 -45.50 12.19
N GLU A 40 9.06 -45.76 11.42
CA GLU A 40 9.76 -44.73 10.62
C GLU A 40 8.85 -44.16 9.51
N GLN A 41 8.09 -45.02 8.81
CA GLN A 41 7.09 -44.57 7.85
C GLN A 41 5.96 -43.75 8.50
N ALA A 42 5.55 -44.10 9.72
CA ALA A 42 4.54 -43.35 10.46
C ALA A 42 5.07 -41.95 10.84
N ARG A 43 6.32 -41.85 11.33
CA ARG A 43 6.97 -40.56 11.65
C ARG A 43 7.08 -39.66 10.42
N LEU A 44 7.53 -40.19 9.28
CA LEU A 44 7.63 -39.42 8.04
C LEU A 44 6.26 -38.90 7.56
N ARG A 45 5.20 -39.69 7.70
CA ARG A 45 3.82 -39.25 7.38
C ARG A 45 3.30 -38.18 8.33
N GLU A 46 3.70 -38.20 9.61
CA GLU A 46 3.36 -37.16 10.57
C GLU A 46 4.13 -35.85 10.29
N GLU A 47 5.43 -35.93 10.00
CA GLU A 47 6.21 -34.75 9.59
C GLU A 47 5.65 -34.11 8.32
N GLN A 48 5.24 -34.92 7.33
CA GLN A 48 4.66 -34.40 6.11
C GLN A 48 3.30 -33.73 6.36
N ARG A 49 2.44 -34.32 7.21
CA ARG A 49 1.19 -33.68 7.67
C ARG A 49 1.44 -32.37 8.40
N GLN A 50 2.45 -32.32 9.28
CA GLN A 50 2.81 -31.08 9.98
C GLN A 50 3.26 -29.99 9.00
N ARG A 51 4.10 -30.33 8.02
CA ARG A 51 4.54 -29.38 6.97
C ARG A 51 3.39 -28.90 6.10
N ASP A 52 2.45 -29.77 5.75
CA ASP A 52 1.28 -29.39 4.96
C ASP A 52 0.32 -28.49 5.76
N LEU A 53 0.09 -28.80 7.04
CA LEU A 53 -0.67 -27.92 7.95
C LEU A 53 0.00 -26.56 8.12
N GLN A 54 1.33 -26.51 8.19
CA GLN A 54 2.09 -25.26 8.30
C GLN A 54 1.99 -24.44 7.01
N ARG A 55 2.07 -25.09 5.84
CA ARG A 55 1.84 -24.44 4.54
C ARG A 55 0.41 -23.94 4.38
N GLU A 56 -0.58 -24.70 4.84
CA GLU A 56 -1.98 -24.26 4.84
C GLU A 56 -2.17 -23.08 5.78
N HIS A 57 -1.58 -23.10 6.98
CA HIS A 57 -1.64 -21.97 7.91
C HIS A 57 -0.98 -20.72 7.31
N GLU A 58 0.21 -20.84 6.72
CA GLU A 58 0.86 -19.74 6.00
C GLU A 58 0.05 -19.26 4.80
N ALA A 59 -0.58 -20.17 4.04
CA ALA A 59 -1.45 -19.82 2.92
C ALA A 59 -2.74 -19.13 3.41
N LEU A 60 -3.29 -19.54 4.55
CA LEU A 60 -4.44 -18.91 5.19
C LEU A 60 -4.04 -17.52 5.70
N GLN A 61 -2.89 -17.37 6.35
CA GLN A 61 -2.33 -16.10 6.80
C GLN A 61 -2.08 -15.18 5.60
N ARG A 62 -1.53 -15.70 4.50
CA ARG A 62 -1.36 -14.96 3.25
C ARG A 62 -2.69 -14.56 2.63
N ARG A 63 -3.74 -15.41 2.68
CA ARG A 63 -5.10 -15.07 2.22
C ARG A 63 -5.77 -14.02 3.11
N LEU A 64 -5.54 -14.08 4.42
CA LEU A 64 -6.00 -13.08 5.40
C LEU A 64 -5.22 -11.76 5.27
N SER A 65 -3.96 -11.79 4.83
CA SER A 65 -3.18 -10.58 4.48
C SER A 65 -3.36 -10.13 3.03
N SER A 66 -3.91 -10.98 2.16
CA SER A 66 -4.22 -10.72 0.76
C SER A 66 -5.72 -10.58 0.52
N SER A 67 -6.49 -10.16 1.52
CA SER A 67 -7.72 -9.45 1.22
C SER A 67 -7.29 -8.18 0.47
N THR A 68 -7.45 -8.22 -0.84
CA THR A 68 -7.51 -7.04 -1.70
C THR A 68 -8.67 -6.16 -1.25
N THR A 69 -8.47 -5.49 -0.14
CA THR A 69 -9.16 -4.27 0.22
C THR A 69 -8.05 -3.25 0.35
N THR A 70 -8.13 -2.20 -0.44
CA THR A 70 -7.37 -0.94 -0.33
C THR A 70 -7.53 -0.25 1.04
N ARG A 71 -8.16 -0.88 2.02
CA ARG A 71 -8.17 -0.43 3.41
C ARG A 71 -6.88 -0.88 4.08
N LYS A 72 -6.08 0.10 4.50
CA LYS A 72 -5.12 -0.07 5.60
C LYS A 72 -5.77 -0.92 6.70
N PRO A 73 -5.02 -1.78 7.42
CA PRO A 73 -5.55 -2.48 8.58
C PRO A 73 -6.31 -1.47 9.45
N TYR A 74 -7.56 -1.81 9.76
CA TYR A 74 -8.49 -0.98 10.51
C TYR A 74 -7.94 -0.82 11.93
N VAL A 75 -7.10 0.19 12.12
CA VAL A 75 -6.84 0.76 13.43
C VAL A 75 -8.05 1.64 13.68
N ILE A 76 -8.97 1.19 14.52
CA ILE A 76 -9.95 2.11 15.11
C ILE A 76 -9.09 3.19 15.78
N PRO A 77 -9.09 4.45 15.31
CA PRO A 77 -8.54 5.51 16.13
C PRO A 77 -9.37 5.45 17.40
N ASN A 78 -8.73 5.24 18.55
CA ASN A 78 -9.43 5.08 19.82
C ASN A 78 -10.25 6.35 20.19
N GLY A 79 -10.12 7.44 19.42
CA GLY A 79 -10.93 8.64 19.44
C GLY A 79 -11.80 8.80 18.20
N LEU A 80 -13.00 9.33 18.42
CA LEU A 80 -14.09 9.33 17.47
C LEU A 80 -14.22 10.68 16.78
N SER A 81 -13.80 10.75 15.52
CA SER A 81 -14.22 11.82 14.61
C SER A 81 -15.36 11.28 13.74
N LEU A 82 -16.59 11.58 14.15
CA LEU A 82 -17.82 11.08 13.54
C LEU A 82 -18.65 12.23 12.95
N PRO A 83 -19.42 11.96 11.88
CA PRO A 83 -20.40 12.91 11.38
C PRO A 83 -21.47 13.17 12.46
N ARG A 84 -21.75 14.44 12.75
CA ARG A 84 -22.79 14.84 13.71
C ARG A 84 -24.07 15.20 12.99
N ARG A 85 -25.20 14.84 13.60
CA ARG A 85 -26.52 15.08 13.03
C ARG A 85 -26.81 16.59 13.03
N GLY A 86 -27.08 17.14 11.85
CA GLY A 86 -27.34 18.58 11.68
C GLY A 86 -26.09 19.44 11.55
N GLU A 87 -24.90 18.84 11.54
CA GLU A 87 -23.63 19.55 11.32
C GLU A 87 -23.11 19.19 9.92
N HIS A 88 -23.20 20.15 9.00
CA HIS A 88 -22.76 20.01 7.62
C HIS A 88 -21.66 21.03 7.35
N PRO A 89 -20.40 20.67 7.62
CA PRO A 89 -19.28 21.58 7.38
C PRO A 89 -19.20 21.96 5.91
N ASP A 90 -18.85 23.22 5.67
CA ASP A 90 -18.62 23.72 4.32
C ASP A 90 -17.49 22.95 3.65
N LYS A 91 -17.67 22.75 2.34
CA LYS A 91 -16.68 22.11 1.49
C LYS A 91 -15.96 23.18 0.68
N CYS A 92 -14.67 22.95 0.49
CA CYS A 92 -13.77 23.83 -0.22
C CYS A 92 -13.45 23.24 -1.59
N HIS A 93 -12.96 24.07 -2.51
CA HIS A 93 -12.53 23.61 -3.83
C HIS A 93 -11.00 23.62 -3.93
N ARG A 94 -10.45 22.61 -4.61
CA ARG A 94 -9.02 22.51 -4.89
C ARG A 94 -8.80 22.08 -6.33
N GLU A 95 -7.85 22.71 -7.01
CA GLU A 95 -7.41 22.29 -8.33
C GLU A 95 -6.36 21.18 -8.20
N VAL A 96 -6.52 20.13 -9.00
CA VAL A 96 -5.60 18.99 -9.06
C VAL A 96 -5.31 18.63 -10.52
N PRO A 97 -4.10 18.15 -10.87
CA PRO A 97 -3.78 17.73 -12.23
C PRO A 97 -4.80 16.73 -12.80
N ALA A 98 -5.36 17.03 -13.98
CA ALA A 98 -6.39 16.23 -14.63
C ALA A 98 -5.89 14.84 -15.07
N VAL A 99 -4.58 14.69 -15.27
CA VAL A 99 -3.91 13.41 -15.56
C VAL A 99 -4.22 12.34 -14.51
N PHE A 100 -4.43 12.73 -13.24
CA PHE A 100 -4.77 11.80 -12.16
C PHE A 100 -6.13 11.12 -12.31
N PHE A 101 -7.00 11.60 -13.21
CA PHE A 101 -8.33 11.07 -13.47
C PHE A 101 -8.40 10.20 -14.73
N GLN A 102 -7.28 10.05 -15.45
CA GLN A 102 -7.23 9.23 -16.64
C GLN A 102 -7.41 7.74 -16.28
N TYR A 103 -8.34 7.05 -16.92
CA TYR A 103 -8.62 5.63 -16.68
C TYR A 103 -8.18 4.71 -17.83
N ASP A 104 -7.77 5.31 -18.95
CA ASP A 104 -7.34 4.63 -20.16
C ASP A 104 -6.33 5.51 -20.91
N LYS A 105 -5.35 4.90 -21.58
CA LYS A 105 -4.26 5.57 -22.30
C LYS A 105 -4.76 6.38 -23.49
N GLU A 106 -5.83 5.93 -24.15
CA GLU A 106 -6.37 6.60 -25.33
C GLU A 106 -7.29 7.79 -24.99
N VAL A 107 -7.72 7.91 -23.73
CA VAL A 107 -8.58 9.00 -23.29
C VAL A 107 -7.77 10.30 -23.18
N LYS A 108 -8.21 11.33 -23.90
CA LYS A 108 -7.60 12.66 -23.85
C LYS A 108 -7.76 13.26 -22.45
N ILE A 109 -6.67 13.82 -21.93
CA ILE A 109 -6.66 14.53 -20.66
C ILE A 109 -7.30 15.91 -20.86
N VAL A 110 -8.50 16.10 -20.32
CA VAL A 110 -9.22 17.37 -20.33
C VAL A 110 -9.74 17.64 -18.93
N GLY A 111 -9.34 18.78 -18.37
CA GLY A 111 -9.75 19.25 -17.07
C GLY A 111 -10.93 20.22 -17.13
N ASN A 112 -11.64 20.40 -16.02
CA ASN A 112 -12.78 21.31 -15.88
C ASN A 112 -12.43 22.68 -15.25
N SER A 113 -11.15 22.96 -14.97
CA SER A 113 -10.72 24.24 -14.41
C SER A 113 -10.83 25.38 -15.44
N THR A 114 -11.27 26.55 -14.96
CA THR A 114 -11.31 27.80 -15.74
C THR A 114 -9.94 28.45 -15.89
N THR A 115 -8.98 28.12 -15.01
CA THR A 115 -7.64 28.72 -15.01
C THR A 115 -6.66 27.96 -15.89
N ASN A 116 -6.76 26.62 -15.96
CA ASN A 116 -5.92 25.78 -16.80
C ASN A 116 -6.63 24.47 -17.17
N ARG A 117 -6.73 24.18 -18.48
CA ARG A 117 -7.37 22.96 -19.03
C ARG A 117 -6.74 21.63 -18.59
N TYR A 118 -5.55 21.64 -17.99
CA TYR A 118 -4.89 20.45 -17.46
C TYR A 118 -5.17 20.21 -15.97
N PHE A 119 -6.07 20.99 -15.37
CA PHE A 119 -6.49 20.84 -13.98
C PHE A 119 -7.99 20.54 -13.87
N ASN A 120 -8.31 19.72 -12.87
CA ASN A 120 -9.67 19.50 -12.40
C ASN A 120 -9.89 20.22 -11.07
N VAL A 121 -10.98 20.96 -10.96
CA VAL A 121 -11.52 21.48 -9.71
C VAL A 121 -12.28 20.36 -9.02
N ILE A 122 -11.79 19.93 -7.86
CA ILE A 122 -12.43 18.94 -7.01
C ILE A 122 -12.92 19.57 -5.71
N GLU A 123 -13.98 18.99 -5.16
CA GLU A 123 -14.48 19.33 -3.83
C GLU A 123 -13.68 18.58 -2.76
N VAL A 124 -13.22 19.30 -1.73
CA VAL A 124 -12.43 18.79 -0.60
C VAL A 124 -12.99 19.35 0.71
N CYS A 125 -12.69 18.69 1.83
CA CYS A 125 -13.01 19.25 3.14
C CYS A 125 -12.18 20.53 3.39
N CYS A 126 -12.80 21.55 3.97
CA CYS A 126 -12.09 22.77 4.35
C CYS A 126 -11.06 22.52 5.46
N LYS A 127 -10.16 23.47 5.68
CA LYS A 127 -9.09 23.36 6.70
C LYS A 127 -9.68 23.06 8.08
N GLY A 128 -9.07 22.10 8.78
CA GLY A 128 -9.56 21.61 10.09
C GLY A 128 -10.60 20.50 9.99
N TRP A 129 -10.92 20.06 8.78
CA TRP A 129 -11.81 18.93 8.51
C TRP A 129 -11.13 17.93 7.58
N ARG A 130 -11.42 16.65 7.77
CA ARG A 130 -10.94 15.54 6.94
C ARG A 130 -12.11 14.74 6.40
N ARG A 131 -11.90 14.01 5.31
CA ARG A 131 -12.92 13.10 4.76
C ARG A 131 -13.20 11.98 5.75
N TYR A 132 -14.47 11.67 5.94
CA TYR A 132 -14.88 10.52 6.75
C TYR A 132 -14.54 9.22 6.03
N GLU A 133 -13.98 8.25 6.73
CA GLU A 133 -13.41 7.05 6.10
C GLU A 133 -14.46 6.10 5.49
N TYR A 134 -15.68 6.11 6.02
CA TYR A 134 -16.78 5.26 5.56
C TYR A 134 -17.65 5.90 4.49
N ASP A 135 -17.74 7.24 4.50
CA ASP A 135 -18.46 8.01 3.50
C ASP A 135 -17.60 9.23 3.11
N TRP A 136 -16.88 9.10 1.99
CA TRP A 136 -15.96 10.13 1.51
C TRP A 136 -16.63 11.43 1.07
N SER A 137 -17.97 11.44 1.00
CA SER A 137 -18.75 12.65 0.73
C SER A 137 -18.92 13.53 1.96
N GLN A 138 -18.71 12.97 3.16
CA GLN A 138 -18.84 13.66 4.44
C GLN A 138 -17.49 14.10 4.97
N CYS A 139 -17.50 15.25 5.66
CA CYS A 139 -16.34 15.80 6.33
C CYS A 139 -16.53 15.73 7.84
N VAL A 140 -15.48 15.35 8.56
CA VAL A 140 -15.44 15.25 10.02
C VAL A 140 -14.26 16.06 10.56
N PRO A 141 -14.30 16.54 11.81
CA PRO A 141 -13.21 17.37 12.34
C PRO A 141 -11.87 16.65 12.32
N ASP A 142 -10.81 17.38 11.97
CA ASP A 142 -9.44 16.87 11.95
C ASP A 142 -8.67 17.33 13.19
N CYS A 143 -8.48 16.42 14.14
CA CYS A 143 -7.70 16.67 15.34
C CYS A 143 -6.20 16.31 15.19
N GLY A 144 -5.78 15.79 14.03
CA GLY A 144 -4.42 15.28 13.83
C GLY A 144 -4.11 14.16 14.83
N ASP A 145 -3.00 14.31 15.56
CA ASP A 145 -2.55 13.37 16.59
C ASP A 145 -3.18 13.60 17.98
N ARG A 146 -4.11 14.55 18.10
CA ARG A 146 -4.84 14.83 19.33
C ARG A 146 -6.15 14.08 19.38
N CYS A 147 -6.66 13.84 20.59
CA CYS A 147 -7.87 13.06 20.83
C CYS A 147 -7.79 11.65 20.19
N GLN A 148 -6.60 11.04 20.19
CA GLN A 148 -6.42 9.72 19.59
C GLN A 148 -7.18 8.63 20.34
N GLU A 149 -7.51 8.85 21.61
CA GLU A 149 -8.22 7.89 22.47
C GLU A 149 -9.26 8.56 23.38
N ASN A 150 -10.32 7.81 23.73
CA ASN A 150 -11.25 8.11 24.84
C ASN A 150 -11.97 9.48 24.76
N GLY A 151 -12.18 9.99 23.55
CA GLY A 151 -12.90 11.23 23.33
C GLY A 151 -13.43 11.41 21.90
N PHE A 152 -14.35 12.35 21.76
CA PHE A 152 -14.81 12.86 20.47
C PHE A 152 -13.92 14.01 20.00
N CYS A 153 -13.65 14.04 18.69
CA CYS A 153 -13.01 15.17 18.03
C CYS A 153 -14.10 16.14 17.53
N LEU A 154 -14.07 17.38 18.00
CA LEU A 154 -15.02 18.44 17.64
C LEU A 154 -14.40 19.45 16.66
N ALA A 155 -15.27 20.26 16.04
CA ALA A 155 -14.88 21.38 15.21
C ALA A 155 -13.85 22.28 15.92
N GLY A 156 -12.82 22.71 15.18
CA GLY A 156 -11.69 23.47 15.72
C GLY A 156 -10.57 22.60 16.33
N GLY A 157 -10.67 21.27 16.24
CA GLY A 157 -9.66 20.36 16.79
C GLY A 157 -9.75 20.22 18.31
N ILE A 158 -10.95 20.39 18.88
CA ILE A 158 -11.20 20.34 20.32
C ILE A 158 -11.56 18.90 20.72
N CYS A 159 -10.90 18.38 21.76
CA CYS A 159 -11.19 17.07 22.32
C CYS A 159 -12.31 17.16 23.37
N GLN A 160 -13.40 16.42 23.15
CA GLN A 160 -14.43 16.18 24.16
C GLN A 160 -14.29 14.76 24.70
N CYS A 161 -13.71 14.60 25.90
CA CYS A 161 -13.53 13.29 26.50
C CYS A 161 -14.85 12.58 26.80
N PHE A 162 -14.83 11.24 26.79
CA PHE A 162 -15.96 10.44 27.25
C PHE A 162 -16.21 10.63 28.75
N GLU A 163 -17.36 10.15 29.21
CA GLU A 163 -17.68 10.11 30.63
C GLU A 163 -16.57 9.36 31.40
N ASP A 164 -16.20 9.87 32.58
CA ASP A 164 -15.06 9.39 33.40
C ASP A 164 -13.65 9.61 32.81
N PHE A 165 -13.51 10.37 31.72
CA PHE A 165 -12.23 10.83 31.19
C PHE A 165 -12.09 12.35 31.24
N VAL A 166 -10.86 12.83 31.40
CA VAL A 166 -10.54 14.26 31.50
C VAL A 166 -9.33 14.61 30.66
N LEU A 167 -9.25 15.87 30.23
CA LEU A 167 -8.05 16.36 29.54
C LEU A 167 -6.91 16.49 30.54
N ASP A 168 -5.80 15.85 30.24
CA ASP A 168 -4.53 16.09 30.91
C ASP A 168 -3.88 17.39 30.39
N TYR A 169 -2.70 17.69 30.92
CA TYR A 169 -1.88 18.84 30.51
C TYR A 169 -1.34 18.74 29.06
N ARG A 170 -1.51 17.60 28.39
CA ARG A 170 -1.18 17.37 26.97
C ARG A 170 -2.43 17.36 26.08
N HIS A 171 -3.60 17.71 26.60
CA HIS A 171 -4.89 17.66 25.89
C HIS A 171 -5.29 16.25 25.43
N ASN A 172 -4.85 15.21 26.15
CA ASN A 172 -5.29 13.83 25.94
C ASN A 172 -6.36 13.45 26.96
N CYS A 173 -7.31 12.61 26.54
CA CYS A 173 -8.35 12.10 27.42
C CYS A 173 -7.83 10.95 28.26
N VAL A 174 -7.48 11.25 29.50
CA VAL A 174 -6.98 10.28 30.48
C VAL A 174 -8.10 9.80 31.41
N PRO A 175 -8.07 8.52 31.84
CA PRO A 175 -9.09 7.97 32.73
C PRO A 175 -9.03 8.60 34.12
N THR A 176 -10.18 8.66 34.77
CA THR A 176 -10.34 9.06 36.18
C THR A 176 -10.96 7.92 36.98
N CYS A 177 -10.84 7.98 38.31
CA CYS A 177 -11.39 6.94 39.17
C CYS A 177 -12.91 6.86 39.01
N PRO A 178 -13.51 5.66 38.94
CA PRO A 178 -12.93 4.36 39.31
C PRO A 178 -12.14 3.63 38.20
N LEU A 179 -12.15 4.12 36.96
CA LEU A 179 -11.52 3.45 35.81
C LEU A 179 -9.99 3.39 35.95
N GLY A 180 -9.38 4.48 36.41
CA GLY A 180 -7.95 4.55 36.62
C GLY A 180 -7.50 5.95 37.01
N CYS A 181 -6.25 6.08 37.47
CA CYS A 181 -5.64 7.38 37.68
C CYS A 181 -4.17 7.33 37.25
N PRO A 182 -3.80 7.99 36.14
CA PRO A 182 -2.41 8.04 35.69
C PRO A 182 -1.51 8.60 36.80
N HIS A 183 -0.38 7.94 37.07
CA HIS A 183 0.55 8.31 38.14
C HIS A 183 -0.09 8.41 39.54
N GLY A 184 -1.08 7.57 39.80
CA GLY A 184 -1.76 7.49 41.07
C GLY A 184 -2.54 6.19 41.25
N ARG A 185 -3.29 6.14 42.35
CA ARG A 185 -4.08 4.96 42.76
C ARG A 185 -5.50 5.40 43.09
N CYS A 186 -6.46 4.63 42.59
CA CYS A 186 -7.87 4.87 42.90
C CYS A 186 -8.25 4.27 44.25
N PHE A 187 -9.00 5.04 45.02
CA PHE A 187 -9.67 4.58 46.23
C PHE A 187 -11.14 4.30 45.95
N LEU A 188 -11.76 3.46 46.79
CA LEU A 188 -13.17 3.07 46.69
C LEU A 188 -14.14 4.26 46.76
N ASN A 189 -13.69 5.39 47.32
CA ASN A 189 -14.45 6.65 47.39
C ASN A 189 -14.36 7.49 46.10
N GLY A 190 -13.81 6.95 45.01
CA GLY A 190 -13.61 7.66 43.74
C GLY A 190 -12.49 8.70 43.77
N THR A 191 -11.72 8.81 44.86
CA THR A 191 -10.62 9.77 44.96
C THR A 191 -9.33 9.18 44.40
N CYS A 192 -8.59 9.96 43.63
CA CYS A 192 -7.25 9.59 43.22
C CYS A 192 -6.21 10.04 44.25
N LYS A 193 -5.32 9.13 44.64
CA LYS A 193 -4.11 9.45 45.41
C LYS A 193 -2.89 9.39 44.50
N CYS A 194 -2.21 10.51 44.33
CA CYS A 194 -1.04 10.61 43.48
C CYS A 194 0.18 9.90 44.07
N ASP A 195 1.02 9.38 43.18
CA ASP A 195 2.33 8.83 43.53
C ASP A 195 3.30 9.95 43.93
N ARG A 196 4.45 9.59 44.50
CA ARG A 196 5.44 10.59 44.96
C ARG A 196 5.91 11.48 43.81
N GLY A 197 5.92 12.79 44.06
CA GLY A 197 6.29 13.80 43.05
C GLY A 197 5.13 14.21 42.13
N TYR A 198 3.93 13.68 42.35
CA TYR A 198 2.72 14.09 41.64
C TYR A 198 1.69 14.66 42.62
N GLU A 199 0.87 15.57 42.14
CA GLU A 199 -0.22 16.21 42.88
C GLU A 199 -1.53 16.18 42.11
N LEU A 200 -2.63 16.34 42.83
CA LEU A 200 -3.94 16.46 42.21
C LEU A 200 -4.01 17.77 41.43
N ASP A 201 -4.48 17.70 40.18
CA ASP A 201 -4.86 18.88 39.40
C ASP A 201 -5.90 19.74 40.17
N GLY A 202 -6.09 21.00 39.75
CA GLY A 202 -7.12 21.89 40.29
C GLY A 202 -8.52 21.28 40.25
N SER A 203 -8.81 20.41 39.26
CA SER A 203 -10.07 19.66 39.18
C SER A 203 -10.16 18.46 40.13
N ARG A 204 -9.05 18.08 40.78
CA ARG A 204 -8.90 16.91 41.68
C ARG A 204 -9.27 15.55 41.07
N ARG A 205 -9.23 15.43 39.74
CA ARG A 205 -9.67 14.22 39.01
C ARG A 205 -8.53 13.37 38.46
N PHE A 206 -7.34 13.95 38.28
CA PHE A 206 -6.14 13.25 37.81
C PHE A 206 -4.90 13.82 38.50
N CYS A 207 -3.77 13.11 38.36
CA CYS A 207 -2.49 13.51 38.92
C CYS A 207 -1.60 14.19 37.88
N GLN A 208 -1.07 15.36 38.23
CA GLN A 208 -0.08 16.10 37.47
C GLN A 208 1.28 16.09 38.18
N PRO A 209 2.41 16.17 37.46
CA PRO A 209 3.73 16.20 38.08
C PRO A 209 3.97 17.51 38.84
N GLN A 210 4.62 17.43 40.00
CA GLN A 210 5.07 18.60 40.77
C GLN A 210 6.40 19.12 40.26
N CYS A 211 6.46 20.39 39.89
CA CYS A 211 7.69 21.07 39.53
C CYS A 211 8.05 22.12 40.59
N ASN A 212 9.21 21.93 41.25
CA ASN A 212 9.67 22.80 42.36
C ASN A 212 9.97 24.25 41.93
N ALA A 213 10.24 24.47 40.64
CA ALA A 213 10.30 25.78 40.01
C ALA A 213 9.18 25.85 38.97
N THR A 214 8.49 26.99 38.88
CA THR A 214 7.54 27.25 37.79
C THR A 214 8.28 27.13 36.46
N CYS A 215 7.86 26.17 35.62
CA CYS A 215 8.44 26.00 34.29
C CYS A 215 8.35 27.31 33.49
N GLY A 216 9.35 27.57 32.65
CA GLY A 216 9.45 28.81 31.89
C GLY A 216 8.41 28.95 30.78
N HIS A 217 8.53 30.01 29.98
CA HIS A 217 7.63 30.24 28.85
C HIS A 217 7.71 29.10 27.82
N ASN A 218 6.55 28.57 27.40
CA ASN A 218 6.40 27.39 26.53
C ASN A 218 7.03 26.09 27.08
N GLU A 219 7.13 25.95 28.40
CA GLU A 219 7.54 24.71 29.05
C GLU A 219 6.39 24.06 29.81
N VAL A 220 6.37 22.73 29.81
CA VAL A 220 5.43 21.89 30.54
C VAL A 220 6.18 20.96 31.48
N CYS A 221 5.61 20.74 32.65
CA CYS A 221 6.09 19.75 33.60
C CYS A 221 5.63 18.37 33.10
N LEU A 222 6.56 17.56 32.58
CA LEU A 222 6.24 16.20 32.11
C LEU A 222 6.52 15.15 33.20
N GLU A 223 7.50 15.41 34.05
CA GLU A 223 7.98 14.55 35.12
C GLU A 223 8.25 15.41 36.36
N PRO A 224 8.17 14.84 37.58
CA PRO A 224 8.45 15.57 38.80
C PRO A 224 9.81 16.26 38.77
N GLY A 225 9.84 17.57 39.01
CA GLY A 225 11.05 18.38 39.02
C GLY A 225 11.72 18.65 37.66
N LYS A 226 11.09 18.26 36.54
CA LYS A 226 11.69 18.39 35.19
C LYS A 226 10.76 19.08 34.19
N CYS A 227 11.17 20.26 33.75
CA CYS A 227 10.48 21.04 32.72
C CYS A 227 11.02 20.69 31.31
N SER A 228 10.10 20.35 30.41
CA SER A 228 10.39 20.11 28.99
C SER A 228 9.60 21.12 28.14
N CYS A 229 10.04 21.36 26.91
CA CYS A 229 9.27 22.23 26.02
C CYS A 229 7.88 21.66 25.74
N ALA A 230 6.89 22.54 25.66
CA ALA A 230 5.54 22.21 25.22
C ALA A 230 5.57 21.59 23.81
N GLU A 231 4.50 20.87 23.47
CA GLU A 231 4.38 20.26 22.14
C GLU A 231 4.51 21.32 21.04
N GLY A 232 5.34 21.04 20.04
CA GLY A 232 5.67 21.99 18.99
C GLY A 232 6.67 23.07 19.39
N TYR A 233 7.38 22.93 20.52
CA TYR A 233 8.49 23.79 20.92
C TYR A 233 9.75 22.96 21.24
N ALA A 234 10.94 23.53 21.03
CA ALA A 234 12.24 22.94 21.37
C ALA A 234 13.22 23.98 21.93
N ARG A 235 14.20 23.50 22.70
CA ARG A 235 15.34 24.33 23.12
C ARG A 235 16.29 24.51 21.93
N GLY A 236 16.75 25.74 21.68
CA GLY A 236 17.66 26.07 20.58
C GLY A 236 19.01 25.33 20.66
N LEU A 237 19.61 25.03 19.50
CA LEU A 237 20.81 24.18 19.36
C LEU A 237 22.17 24.87 19.65
N ARG A 238 22.24 26.19 19.88
CA ARG A 238 23.50 26.91 20.13
C ARG A 238 23.33 28.13 21.01
N GLU A 239 24.08 28.25 22.11
CA GLU A 239 24.27 29.44 22.98
C GLU A 239 23.02 30.27 23.34
N SER A 240 21.83 29.75 23.07
CA SER A 240 20.53 30.41 23.19
C SER A 240 19.67 29.74 24.25
N SER A 241 20.29 29.07 25.22
CA SER A 241 19.65 28.69 26.48
C SER A 241 19.04 29.89 27.22
N ALA A 242 19.44 31.12 26.86
CA ALA A 242 18.82 32.37 27.31
C ALA A 242 17.43 32.67 26.69
N LEU A 243 17.08 32.07 25.55
CA LEU A 243 15.83 32.34 24.79
C LEU A 243 14.70 31.33 25.06
N GLY A 244 14.89 30.37 25.97
CA GLY A 244 13.87 29.40 26.36
C GLY A 244 13.42 28.45 25.24
N CYS A 245 12.19 27.93 25.35
CA CYS A 245 11.60 27.03 24.36
C CYS A 245 11.04 27.83 23.17
N GLN A 246 11.65 27.59 22.00
CA GLN A 246 11.32 28.22 20.73
C GLN A 246 10.33 27.36 19.93
N PRO A 247 9.40 27.95 19.17
CA PRO A 247 8.45 27.19 18.38
C PRO A 247 9.16 26.41 17.26
N ILE A 248 8.67 25.20 17.00
CA ILE A 248 9.12 24.32 15.93
C ILE A 248 8.16 24.52 14.76
N CYS A 249 8.72 24.76 13.57
CA CYS A 249 8.00 24.76 12.32
C CYS A 249 8.57 23.64 11.44
N ILE A 250 7.73 22.67 11.06
CA ILE A 250 8.06 21.59 10.12
C ILE A 250 6.99 21.59 9.01
N PRO A 251 7.37 21.84 7.74
CA PRO A 251 8.70 22.20 7.28
C PRO A 251 9.19 23.55 7.85
N ASP A 252 10.51 23.77 7.80
CA ASP A 252 11.10 25.05 8.21
C ASP A 252 10.48 26.22 7.43
N CYS A 253 10.44 27.40 8.03
CA CYS A 253 9.73 28.54 7.47
C CYS A 253 10.36 29.12 6.20
N GLY A 254 11.60 28.73 5.85
CA GLY A 254 12.31 29.23 4.69
C GLY A 254 12.57 30.73 4.78
N TYR A 255 11.92 31.53 3.93
CA TYR A 255 12.03 33.00 3.95
C TYR A 255 11.08 33.65 4.94
N GLY A 256 11.09 33.15 6.17
CA GLY A 256 10.28 33.65 7.27
C GLY A 256 10.84 33.22 8.62
N HIS A 257 10.15 33.60 9.68
CA HIS A 257 10.47 33.16 11.03
C HIS A 257 9.26 32.49 11.67
N CYS A 258 9.50 31.48 12.51
CA CYS A 258 8.47 30.73 13.22
C CYS A 258 7.95 31.61 14.38
N VAL A 259 6.66 31.96 14.36
CA VAL A 259 6.01 32.79 15.40
C VAL A 259 5.17 31.95 16.38
N GLY A 260 4.89 30.71 16.01
CA GLY A 260 4.23 29.69 16.82
C GLY A 260 4.42 28.31 16.18
N PRO A 261 4.04 27.21 16.86
CA PRO A 261 4.20 25.87 16.32
C PRO A 261 3.55 25.73 14.93
N ASN A 262 4.36 25.39 13.92
CA ASN A 262 3.96 25.33 12.51
C ASN A 262 3.30 26.60 11.94
N ASP A 263 3.46 27.75 12.59
CA ASP A 263 3.00 29.05 12.09
C ASP A 263 4.18 29.97 11.78
N CYS A 264 4.42 30.16 10.49
CA CYS A 264 5.47 31.04 10.00
C CYS A 264 4.95 32.45 9.73
N ARG A 265 5.80 33.45 9.93
CA ARG A 265 5.60 34.81 9.44
C ARG A 265 6.64 35.11 8.38
N CYS A 266 6.17 35.40 7.16
CA CYS A 266 7.05 35.63 6.02
C CYS A 266 7.73 36.99 6.10
N PHE A 267 8.95 37.07 5.60
CA PHE A 267 9.64 38.35 5.41
C PHE A 267 8.95 39.17 4.31
N PRO A 268 9.08 40.51 4.32
CA PRO A 268 8.53 41.36 3.26
C PRO A 268 8.99 40.90 1.86
N GLY A 269 8.05 40.76 0.93
CA GLY A 269 8.30 40.25 -0.43
C GLY A 269 8.20 38.72 -0.59
N TYR A 270 7.90 37.99 0.49
CA TYR A 270 7.68 36.55 0.49
C TYR A 270 6.26 36.23 0.99
N GLU A 271 5.64 35.19 0.46
CA GLU A 271 4.28 34.79 0.81
C GLU A 271 4.19 33.30 1.10
N LYS A 272 3.17 32.90 1.89
CA LYS A 272 2.82 31.50 2.07
C LYS A 272 2.07 31.02 0.84
N ARG A 273 2.50 29.89 0.25
CA ARG A 273 1.71 29.22 -0.80
C ARG A 273 0.39 28.70 -0.23
N LEU A 274 -0.64 28.59 -1.08
CA LEU A 274 -1.89 27.89 -0.73
C LEU A 274 -1.57 26.50 -0.14
N ASN A 275 -2.05 26.24 1.08
CA ASN A 275 -1.83 25.01 1.86
C ASN A 275 -0.38 24.74 2.31
N SER A 276 0.53 25.72 2.21
CA SER A 276 1.87 25.66 2.80
C SER A 276 1.94 26.50 4.08
N SER A 277 2.68 26.02 5.07
CA SER A 277 3.10 26.81 6.23
C SER A 277 4.40 27.59 5.97
N SER A 278 5.24 27.12 5.04
CA SER A 278 6.53 27.74 4.71
C SER A 278 6.38 28.92 3.76
N CYS A 279 7.26 29.91 3.94
CA CYS A 279 7.34 31.11 3.12
C CYS A 279 8.24 30.87 1.91
N GLU A 280 7.74 31.17 0.72
CA GLU A 280 8.47 31.09 -0.53
C GLU A 280 8.48 32.44 -1.25
N ALA A 281 9.44 32.61 -2.16
CA ALA A 281 9.45 33.76 -3.05
C ALA A 281 8.19 33.74 -3.92
N ILE A 282 7.68 34.92 -4.28
CA ILE A 282 6.52 35.04 -5.16
C ILE A 282 6.83 34.31 -6.48
N CYS A 283 6.15 33.18 -6.69
CA CYS A 283 6.34 32.30 -7.82
C CYS A 283 5.14 32.42 -8.75
N TYR A 284 5.35 32.71 -10.03
CA TYR A 284 4.26 32.72 -11.02
C TYR A 284 3.82 31.29 -11.40
N LEU A 285 4.63 30.28 -11.09
CA LEU A 285 4.37 28.88 -11.42
C LEU A 285 3.80 28.08 -10.24
N ARG A 286 3.00 27.06 -10.58
CA ARG A 286 2.40 26.13 -9.62
C ARG A 286 3.33 24.96 -9.31
N CYS A 287 4.52 25.23 -8.77
CA CYS A 287 5.51 24.23 -8.31
C CYS A 287 5.06 23.37 -7.11
N GLU A 288 3.87 22.77 -7.16
CA GLU A 288 3.41 21.78 -6.17
C GLU A 288 4.40 20.59 -6.15
N ASN A 289 4.76 20.07 -4.96
CA ASN A 289 5.82 19.07 -4.75
C ASN A 289 7.24 19.48 -5.22
N GLY A 290 7.50 20.78 -5.26
CA GLY A 290 8.81 21.34 -5.58
C GLY A 290 9.04 22.68 -4.90
N PHE A 291 10.21 23.25 -5.13
CA PHE A 291 10.59 24.59 -4.69
C PHE A 291 10.82 25.49 -5.88
N CYS A 292 10.41 26.75 -5.77
CA CYS A 292 10.63 27.74 -6.81
C CYS A 292 12.11 28.19 -6.73
N ALA A 293 12.92 27.91 -7.76
CA ALA A 293 14.32 28.37 -7.79
C ALA A 293 14.44 29.82 -8.27
N ASN A 294 13.52 30.25 -9.16
CA ASN A 294 13.33 31.63 -9.59
C ASN A 294 11.86 31.81 -10.02
N LEU A 295 11.45 33.02 -10.42
CA LEU A 295 10.07 33.33 -10.83
C LEU A 295 9.46 32.39 -11.90
N THR A 296 10.28 31.66 -12.68
CA THR A 296 9.87 30.87 -13.84
C THR A 296 10.40 29.42 -13.83
N SER A 297 10.96 28.93 -12.72
CA SER A 297 11.59 27.62 -12.67
C SER A 297 11.27 26.89 -11.36
N CYS A 298 10.76 25.67 -11.50
CA CYS A 298 10.48 24.76 -10.40
C CYS A 298 11.58 23.70 -10.29
N VAL A 299 12.17 23.57 -9.12
CA VAL A 299 13.04 22.44 -8.76
C VAL A 299 12.19 21.41 -8.01
N CYS A 300 11.99 20.25 -8.63
CA CYS A 300 11.13 19.21 -8.09
C CYS A 300 11.81 18.40 -6.99
N GLN A 301 11.01 17.94 -6.02
CA GLN A 301 11.49 17.04 -4.97
C GLN A 301 11.85 15.66 -5.54
N ASN A 302 12.64 14.88 -4.80
CA ASN A 302 13.03 13.53 -5.21
C ASN A 302 11.80 12.65 -5.51
N GLY A 303 11.81 12.00 -6.68
CA GLY A 303 10.67 11.20 -7.16
C GLY A 303 9.59 12.02 -7.85
N TYR A 304 9.81 13.30 -8.11
CA TYR A 304 8.93 14.16 -8.91
C TYR A 304 9.69 14.75 -10.09
N ARG A 305 8.98 15.03 -11.19
CA ARG A 305 9.52 15.64 -12.40
C ARG A 305 8.66 16.81 -12.85
N TYR A 306 9.32 17.80 -13.46
CA TYR A 306 8.63 18.98 -13.98
C TYR A 306 7.76 18.62 -15.18
N ASP A 307 6.52 19.10 -15.16
CA ASP A 307 5.56 18.94 -16.25
C ASP A 307 5.17 20.30 -16.83
N ALA A 308 5.42 20.48 -18.12
CA ALA A 308 5.23 21.76 -18.81
C ALA A 308 3.75 22.14 -18.97
N ASN A 309 2.84 21.16 -19.03
CA ASN A 309 1.41 21.40 -19.20
C ASN A 309 0.76 21.94 -17.92
N THR A 310 1.14 21.36 -16.78
CA THR A 310 0.64 21.76 -15.46
C THR A 310 1.48 22.85 -14.81
N THR A 311 2.68 23.14 -15.36
CA THR A 311 3.71 24.01 -14.78
C THR A 311 4.04 23.67 -13.33
N SER A 312 4.03 22.36 -13.05
CA SER A 312 4.09 21.77 -11.71
C SER A 312 5.00 20.55 -11.66
N CYS A 313 5.28 20.04 -10.46
CA CYS A 313 6.03 18.80 -10.29
C CYS A 313 5.07 17.62 -10.08
N LEU A 314 4.99 16.77 -11.11
CA LEU A 314 4.19 15.55 -11.08
C LEU A 314 5.04 14.36 -10.60
N PRO A 315 4.45 13.35 -9.94
CA PRO A 315 5.19 12.20 -9.47
C PRO A 315 5.81 11.44 -10.65
N ASP A 316 7.03 10.97 -10.45
CA ASP A 316 7.79 10.20 -11.41
C ASP A 316 7.89 8.73 -10.98
N CYS A 317 7.41 7.85 -11.85
CA CYS A 317 7.47 6.39 -11.67
C CYS A 317 8.45 5.73 -12.67
N GLY A 318 9.15 6.52 -13.51
CA GLY A 318 9.96 5.99 -14.60
C GLY A 318 9.14 5.13 -15.59
N HIS A 319 9.74 4.06 -16.11
CA HIS A 319 9.12 3.13 -17.08
C HIS A 319 8.25 2.04 -16.45
N THR A 320 7.96 2.12 -15.15
CA THR A 320 7.19 1.07 -14.46
C THR A 320 5.67 1.26 -14.62
N CYS A 321 5.24 2.44 -15.06
CA CYS A 321 3.83 2.88 -15.05
C CYS A 321 3.16 2.99 -16.43
N ASP A 322 3.65 2.31 -17.46
CA ASP A 322 3.19 2.52 -18.86
C ASP A 322 1.69 2.27 -19.09
N ASN A 323 1.07 1.42 -18.27
CA ASN A 323 -0.36 1.09 -18.32
C ASN A 323 -1.12 1.58 -17.07
N GLY A 324 -0.71 2.72 -16.55
CA GLY A 324 -1.37 3.36 -15.43
C GLY A 324 -1.02 4.84 -15.32
N VAL A 325 -1.50 5.43 -14.23
CA VAL A 325 -1.18 6.80 -13.84
C VAL A 325 -0.31 6.76 -12.60
N CYS A 326 0.82 7.45 -12.65
CA CYS A 326 1.68 7.64 -11.48
C CYS A 326 0.95 8.59 -10.50
N ILE A 327 0.59 8.11 -9.32
CA ILE A 327 -0.16 8.88 -8.30
C ILE A 327 0.74 9.35 -7.16
N SER A 328 1.86 8.67 -6.94
CA SER A 328 2.96 9.09 -6.06
C SER A 328 4.25 8.39 -6.53
N PRO A 329 5.45 8.81 -6.08
CA PRO A 329 6.69 8.15 -6.46
C PRO A 329 6.61 6.63 -6.22
N GLY A 330 6.88 5.81 -7.25
CA GLY A 330 6.81 4.35 -7.19
C GLY A 330 5.40 3.74 -7.07
N ASN A 331 4.34 4.55 -7.17
CA ASN A 331 2.96 4.13 -6.96
C ASN A 331 2.07 4.46 -8.16
N CYS A 332 1.54 3.40 -8.79
CA CYS A 332 0.72 3.48 -9.98
C CYS A 332 -0.72 3.07 -9.72
N ARG A 333 -1.67 3.88 -10.21
CA ARG A 333 -3.06 3.48 -10.41
C ARG A 333 -3.20 2.92 -11.83
N CYS A 334 -3.41 1.62 -11.96
CA CYS A 334 -3.50 0.96 -13.26
C CYS A 334 -4.78 1.37 -14.02
N PHE A 335 -4.69 1.34 -15.36
CA PHE A 335 -5.84 1.53 -16.24
C PHE A 335 -6.82 0.35 -16.18
N ASN A 336 -8.00 0.55 -16.75
CA ASN A 336 -9.03 -0.49 -16.81
C ASN A 336 -8.51 -1.76 -17.49
N GLY A 337 -8.72 -2.92 -16.85
CA GLY A 337 -8.23 -4.21 -17.35
C GLY A 337 -6.75 -4.50 -17.07
N TYR A 338 -6.08 -3.64 -16.30
CA TYR A 338 -4.74 -3.89 -15.77
C TYR A 338 -4.78 -4.02 -14.25
N VAL A 339 -3.94 -4.88 -13.70
CA VAL A 339 -3.79 -5.08 -12.26
C VAL A 339 -2.34 -4.81 -11.87
N ARG A 340 -2.17 -4.22 -10.69
CA ARG A 340 -0.85 -3.92 -10.16
C ARG A 340 -0.15 -5.20 -9.73
N ASN A 341 0.99 -5.48 -10.36
CA ASN A 341 1.95 -6.49 -9.95
C ASN A 341 3.27 -5.80 -9.59
N ARG A 342 3.56 -5.72 -8.28
CA ARG A 342 4.68 -4.93 -7.72
C ARG A 342 4.59 -3.45 -8.14
N GLU A 343 5.51 -2.99 -8.97
CA GLU A 343 5.58 -1.62 -9.48
C GLU A 343 4.97 -1.47 -10.87
N ARG A 344 4.53 -2.57 -11.51
CA ARG A 344 4.01 -2.56 -12.89
C ARG A 344 2.52 -2.82 -12.96
N CYS A 345 1.91 -2.28 -14.01
CA CYS A 345 0.52 -2.58 -14.38
C CYS A 345 0.50 -3.66 -15.46
N GLU A 346 0.13 -4.88 -15.07
CA GLU A 346 0.05 -6.03 -15.95
C GLU A 346 -1.37 -6.24 -16.46
N ALA A 347 -1.49 -6.60 -17.75
CA ALA A 347 -2.77 -6.81 -18.39
C ALA A 347 -3.48 -8.05 -17.85
N VAL A 348 -4.80 -7.99 -17.75
CA VAL A 348 -5.66 -9.10 -17.32
C VAL A 348 -6.40 -9.68 -18.52
N CYS A 349 -6.39 -11.01 -18.67
CA CYS A 349 -7.24 -11.71 -19.64
C CYS A 349 -8.20 -12.64 -18.91
N VAL A 350 -9.50 -12.44 -19.15
CA VAL A 350 -10.56 -13.30 -18.60
C VAL A 350 -10.42 -14.70 -19.21
N GLY A 351 -10.22 -15.72 -18.37
CA GLY A 351 -9.98 -17.11 -18.80
C GLY A 351 -8.51 -17.43 -19.11
N GLY A 352 -7.60 -16.46 -18.99
CA GLY A 352 -6.17 -16.63 -19.25
C GLY A 352 -5.83 -16.84 -20.73
N CYS A 353 -4.54 -17.06 -21.02
CA CYS A 353 -4.03 -17.24 -22.39
C CYS A 353 -3.51 -18.64 -22.70
N GLY A 354 -3.61 -19.57 -21.73
CA GLY A 354 -2.94 -20.88 -21.80
C GLY A 354 -1.44 -20.78 -21.50
N PHE A 355 -0.74 -21.93 -21.54
CA PHE A 355 0.69 -22.01 -21.17
C PHE A 355 1.63 -21.32 -22.18
N TYR A 356 1.21 -21.23 -23.44
CA TYR A 356 1.99 -20.67 -24.56
C TYR A 356 1.59 -19.23 -24.90
N GLY A 357 1.01 -18.53 -23.92
CA GLY A 357 0.47 -17.19 -24.12
C GLY A 357 0.65 -16.32 -22.89
N LYS A 358 0.88 -15.03 -23.12
CA LYS A 358 0.90 -14.00 -22.07
C LYS A 358 -0.11 -12.92 -22.38
N CYS A 359 -0.72 -12.32 -21.36
CA CYS A 359 -1.53 -11.13 -21.53
C CYS A 359 -0.64 -9.94 -21.90
N ILE A 360 -0.82 -9.41 -23.10
CA ILE A 360 -0.09 -8.24 -23.61
C ILE A 360 -0.94 -6.98 -23.57
N ALA A 361 -2.27 -7.12 -23.53
CA ALA A 361 -3.25 -6.06 -23.28
C ALA A 361 -4.53 -6.69 -22.69
N PRO A 362 -5.48 -5.91 -22.14
CA PRO A 362 -6.69 -6.44 -21.52
C PRO A 362 -7.46 -7.34 -22.47
N ASN A 363 -7.67 -8.60 -22.09
CA ASN A 363 -8.29 -9.64 -22.91
C ASN A 363 -7.63 -9.91 -24.28
N VAL A 364 -6.35 -9.53 -24.43
CA VAL A 364 -5.54 -9.81 -25.62
C VAL A 364 -4.34 -10.65 -25.23
N CYS A 365 -4.34 -11.88 -25.72
CA CYS A 365 -3.24 -12.81 -25.56
C CYS A 365 -2.19 -12.59 -26.64
N GLY A 366 -0.92 -12.55 -26.24
CA GLY A 366 0.22 -12.69 -27.13
C GLY A 366 0.65 -14.15 -27.14
N CYS A 367 0.44 -14.83 -28.26
CA CYS A 367 0.80 -16.23 -28.43
C CYS A 367 2.22 -16.37 -28.98
N ALA A 368 3.06 -17.14 -28.28
CA ALA A 368 4.43 -17.44 -28.70
C ALA A 368 4.89 -18.77 -28.11
N VAL A 369 5.81 -19.46 -28.81
CA VAL A 369 6.40 -20.72 -28.34
C VAL A 369 7.40 -20.48 -27.21
N VAL A 370 8.10 -19.33 -27.24
CA VAL A 370 9.06 -18.89 -26.21
C VAL A 370 8.65 -17.50 -25.72
N PRO A 371 8.50 -17.27 -24.40
CA PRO A 371 8.26 -15.95 -23.87
C PRO A 371 9.50 -15.07 -24.09
N SER A 372 9.38 -14.03 -24.92
CA SER A 372 10.47 -13.09 -25.21
C SER A 372 10.01 -11.64 -24.99
N PRO A 373 10.86 -10.76 -24.43
CA PRO A 373 10.55 -9.32 -24.35
C PRO A 373 10.42 -8.67 -25.75
N ASP A 374 11.12 -9.19 -26.77
CA ASP A 374 11.26 -8.56 -28.09
C ASP A 374 10.27 -9.07 -29.15
N GLN A 375 8.98 -9.10 -28.78
CA GLN A 375 7.88 -8.85 -29.74
C GLN A 375 7.82 -9.68 -31.04
N ILE A 376 7.57 -10.98 -30.94
CA ILE A 376 6.86 -11.71 -32.02
C ILE A 376 5.74 -12.53 -31.39
N TYR A 377 4.74 -11.83 -30.87
CA TYR A 377 3.52 -12.46 -30.39
C TYR A 377 2.45 -12.37 -31.48
N GLN A 378 1.88 -13.51 -31.86
CA GLN A 378 0.62 -13.49 -32.58
C GLN A 378 -0.47 -12.98 -31.63
N ARG A 379 -1.15 -11.90 -32.03
CA ARG A 379 -2.21 -11.32 -31.20
C ARG A 379 -3.46 -12.21 -31.27
N CYS A 380 -4.07 -12.42 -30.12
CA CYS A 380 -5.24 -13.27 -29.96
C CYS A 380 -6.20 -12.65 -28.95
N GLN A 381 -7.10 -11.80 -29.44
CA GLN A 381 -8.15 -11.22 -28.62
C GLN A 381 -9.32 -12.20 -28.45
N HIS A 382 -9.76 -12.40 -27.21
CA HIS A 382 -10.83 -13.33 -26.83
C HIS A 382 -10.59 -14.81 -27.22
N GLY A 383 -9.32 -15.23 -27.30
CA GLY A 383 -8.92 -16.61 -27.62
C GLY A 383 -7.78 -17.11 -26.72
N LEU A 384 -7.35 -18.34 -26.96
CA LEU A 384 -6.29 -19.03 -26.20
C LEU A 384 -5.10 -19.37 -27.12
N CYS A 385 -3.92 -19.51 -26.55
CA CYS A 385 -2.72 -19.89 -27.30
C CYS A 385 -2.49 -21.40 -27.27
N ASN A 386 -2.23 -22.01 -28.42
CA ASN A 386 -1.88 -23.43 -28.53
C ASN A 386 -0.35 -23.67 -28.43
N SER A 387 0.06 -24.94 -28.42
CA SER A 387 1.48 -25.35 -28.34
C SER A 387 2.37 -24.89 -29.49
N MET A 388 1.78 -24.47 -30.60
CA MET A 388 2.51 -23.88 -31.72
C MET A 388 2.64 -22.36 -31.60
N GLY A 389 2.20 -21.76 -30.49
CA GLY A 389 2.15 -20.31 -30.31
C GLY A 389 1.12 -19.63 -31.20
N ARG A 390 0.05 -20.33 -31.61
CA ARG A 390 -1.02 -19.78 -32.46
C ARG A 390 -2.32 -19.53 -31.70
N CYS A 391 -3.07 -18.53 -32.17
CA CYS A 391 -4.38 -18.19 -31.64
C CYS A 391 -5.42 -19.27 -31.95
N ARG A 392 -6.13 -19.75 -30.92
CA ARG A 392 -7.21 -20.72 -30.98
C ARG A 392 -8.48 -20.13 -30.37
N CYS A 393 -9.56 -20.18 -31.13
CA CYS A 393 -10.87 -19.70 -30.68
C CYS A 393 -11.66 -20.79 -29.94
N GLN A 394 -12.58 -20.34 -29.07
CA GLN A 394 -13.56 -21.21 -28.44
C GLN A 394 -14.55 -21.77 -29.47
N VAL A 395 -15.24 -22.86 -29.12
CA VAL A 395 -16.25 -23.50 -29.98
C VAL A 395 -17.33 -22.48 -30.37
N GLY A 396 -17.71 -22.46 -31.65
CA GLY A 396 -18.70 -21.51 -32.20
C GLY A 396 -18.14 -20.14 -32.60
N LYS A 397 -16.85 -19.88 -32.40
CA LYS A 397 -16.16 -18.67 -32.86
C LYS A 397 -15.12 -19.00 -33.93
N THR A 398 -14.91 -18.08 -34.87
CA THR A 398 -13.88 -18.15 -35.91
C THR A 398 -12.80 -17.11 -35.65
N ARG A 399 -11.58 -17.42 -36.10
CA ARG A 399 -10.47 -16.48 -36.05
C ARG A 399 -10.58 -15.50 -37.21
N PHE A 400 -10.55 -14.21 -36.91
CA PHE A 400 -10.46 -13.12 -37.87
C PHE A 400 -9.24 -12.26 -37.53
N ILE A 401 -8.15 -12.42 -38.28
CA ILE A 401 -6.86 -11.73 -38.11
C ILE A 401 -6.27 -11.95 -36.71
N ASP A 402 -6.51 -11.02 -35.79
CA ASP A 402 -5.95 -10.94 -34.44
C ASP A 402 -6.95 -11.30 -33.34
N LYS A 403 -8.19 -11.69 -33.69
CA LYS A 403 -9.28 -11.88 -32.73
C LYS A 403 -10.19 -13.06 -33.04
N CYS A 404 -10.89 -13.54 -32.02
CA CYS A 404 -11.92 -14.56 -32.11
C CYS A 404 -13.32 -13.95 -32.05
N MET A 405 -14.12 -14.16 -33.08
CA MET A 405 -15.45 -13.56 -33.25
C MET A 405 -16.49 -14.61 -33.66
N SER A 406 -17.78 -14.34 -33.46
CA SER A 406 -18.83 -15.16 -34.03
C SER A 406 -18.87 -15.00 -35.55
N PRO A 407 -19.08 -16.08 -36.33
CA PRO A 407 -19.11 -16.03 -37.80
C PRO A 407 -19.99 -14.89 -38.35
N ASP A 408 -21.18 -14.71 -37.78
CA ASP A 408 -22.19 -13.74 -38.23
C ASP A 408 -21.74 -12.28 -38.08
N THR A 409 -20.75 -12.01 -37.23
CA THR A 409 -20.29 -10.65 -36.92
C THR A 409 -19.06 -10.21 -37.71
N VAL A 410 -18.41 -11.14 -38.41
CA VAL A 410 -17.14 -10.89 -39.10
C VAL A 410 -17.31 -9.88 -40.24
N THR A 411 -18.33 -10.08 -41.07
CA THR A 411 -18.60 -9.23 -42.24
C THR A 411 -18.98 -7.81 -41.83
N THR A 412 -19.83 -7.65 -40.82
CA THR A 412 -20.20 -6.35 -40.25
C THR A 412 -19.00 -5.62 -39.64
N TYR A 413 -18.14 -6.33 -38.92
CA TYR A 413 -16.92 -5.73 -38.37
C TYR A 413 -15.95 -5.29 -39.47
N ALA A 414 -15.77 -6.12 -40.51
CA ALA A 414 -14.89 -5.81 -41.64
C ALA A 414 -15.35 -4.57 -42.42
N SER A 415 -16.66 -4.32 -42.53
CA SER A 415 -17.21 -3.16 -43.24
C SER A 415 -17.26 -1.89 -42.39
N MET A 416 -17.53 -1.99 -41.09
CA MET A 416 -17.70 -0.83 -40.21
C MET A 416 -16.37 -0.25 -39.69
N ASP A 417 -15.31 -1.07 -39.60
CA ASP A 417 -14.06 -0.69 -38.92
C ASP A 417 -12.83 -0.91 -39.82
N THR A 418 -12.93 -0.49 -41.08
CA THR A 418 -11.95 -0.74 -42.16
C THR A 418 -10.53 -0.29 -41.82
N VAL A 419 -10.39 0.85 -41.14
CA VAL A 419 -9.08 1.39 -40.70
C VAL A 419 -8.41 0.43 -39.73
N ARG A 420 -9.15 -0.09 -38.75
CA ARG A 420 -8.63 -1.00 -37.73
C ARG A 420 -8.30 -2.37 -38.31
N VAL A 421 -9.14 -2.85 -39.24
CA VAL A 421 -8.92 -4.10 -39.98
C VAL A 421 -7.62 -4.02 -40.79
N ASN A 422 -7.41 -2.92 -41.54
CA ASN A 422 -6.18 -2.70 -42.29
C ASN A 422 -4.95 -2.65 -41.37
N GLY A 423 -5.06 -1.97 -40.22
CA GLY A 423 -3.99 -1.95 -39.22
C GLY A 423 -3.64 -3.34 -38.68
N SER A 424 -4.64 -4.12 -38.27
CA SER A 424 -4.44 -5.49 -37.79
C SER A 424 -3.88 -6.41 -38.87
N LEU A 425 -4.30 -6.25 -40.13
CA LEU A 425 -3.77 -7.01 -41.28
C LEU A 425 -2.30 -6.72 -41.51
N ILE A 426 -1.91 -5.45 -41.56
CA ILE A 426 -0.51 -5.04 -41.73
C ILE A 426 0.35 -5.58 -40.59
N GLN A 427 -0.16 -5.55 -39.35
CA GLN A 427 0.55 -6.07 -38.20
C GLN A 427 0.78 -7.59 -38.27
N GLU A 428 -0.26 -8.38 -38.58
CA GLU A 428 -0.11 -9.83 -38.79
C GLU A 428 0.78 -10.15 -40.00
N PHE A 429 0.68 -9.39 -41.09
CA PHE A 429 1.56 -9.54 -42.25
C PHE A 429 3.02 -9.34 -41.86
N ASN A 430 3.32 -8.25 -41.15
CA ASN A 430 4.69 -7.95 -40.71
C ASN A 430 5.24 -9.03 -39.78
N LEU A 431 4.41 -9.56 -38.87
CA LEU A 431 4.78 -10.63 -37.94
C LEU A 431 5.06 -11.97 -38.64
N LEU A 432 4.22 -12.36 -39.59
CA LEU A 432 4.29 -13.69 -40.21
C LEU A 432 5.20 -13.74 -41.44
N LEU A 433 5.19 -12.67 -42.24
CA LEU A 433 5.81 -12.62 -43.56
C LEU A 433 6.81 -11.47 -43.69
N GLY A 434 6.60 -10.35 -43.02
CA GLY A 434 7.42 -9.13 -43.17
C GLY A 434 8.91 -9.34 -42.93
N ARG A 435 9.30 -10.24 -42.01
CA ARG A 435 10.72 -10.61 -41.80
C ARG A 435 11.41 -11.21 -43.03
N HIS A 436 10.64 -11.73 -43.99
CA HIS A 436 11.15 -12.31 -45.24
C HIS A 436 11.21 -11.26 -46.38
N PHE A 437 10.59 -10.09 -46.18
CA PHE A 437 10.65 -8.97 -47.09
C PHE A 437 11.54 -7.89 -46.48
N ASN A 438 12.80 -7.83 -46.91
CA ASN A 438 13.72 -6.78 -46.48
C ASN A 438 13.35 -5.46 -47.17
N PHE A 439 12.33 -4.77 -46.66
CA PHE A 439 12.10 -3.37 -47.00
C PHE A 439 13.14 -2.55 -46.23
N THR A 440 14.38 -2.52 -46.72
CA THR A 440 15.32 -1.47 -46.35
C THR A 440 14.64 -0.14 -46.66
N THR A 441 14.19 0.55 -45.63
CA THR A 441 13.73 1.92 -45.68
C THR A 441 14.89 2.76 -46.18
N ASN A 442 14.91 3.03 -47.48
CA ASN A 442 15.76 4.05 -48.06
C ASN A 442 15.13 5.42 -47.72
N THR A 443 15.16 5.80 -46.45
CA THR A 443 14.74 7.12 -45.95
C THR A 443 15.86 8.14 -46.18
N GLN A 444 16.24 8.33 -47.45
CA GLN A 444 17.16 9.39 -47.88
C GLN A 444 16.69 10.18 -49.10
N ILE A 445 15.40 10.11 -49.41
CA ILE A 445 14.80 10.98 -50.41
C ILE A 445 13.50 11.47 -49.76
N TRP A 446 13.22 12.77 -49.86
CA TRP A 446 12.18 13.52 -49.12
C TRP A 446 12.60 14.03 -47.73
N ASP A 447 13.69 14.80 -47.70
CA ASP A 447 13.71 16.05 -46.93
C ASP A 447 14.75 17.01 -47.52
N GLN A 448 14.24 18.13 -48.04
CA GLN A 448 14.81 19.49 -48.19
C GLN A 448 14.73 20.08 -49.62
N PRO A 449 14.41 21.39 -49.76
CA PRO A 449 13.59 22.28 -48.91
C PRO A 449 12.16 22.48 -49.44
#